data_AF-A0A7G5N3X1-F1
#
_entry.id   AF-A0A7G5N3X1-F1
#
_cell.length_a   1.000
_cell.length_b   1.000
_cell.length_c   1.000
_cell.angle_alpha   90.00
_cell.angle_beta   90.00
_cell.angle_gamma   90.00
#
_symmetry.space_group_name_H-M   'P 1'
#
loop_
_entity.id
_entity.type
_entity.pdbx_description
1 polymer ?
#
loop_
_entity_poly.entity_id
_entity_poly.type
_entity_poly.pdbx_seq_one_letter_code
_entity_poly.pdbx_strand_id
1 'polypeptide(L)'
;MTLGLLKLKVSEEEKNQKKSTEDLEETLRKLRLQKNQLIEIIQEKDQEIKKLRAKDEALRNRMAGCQEQSPVGPVQHNGIGQVMHGIFLEMETREALVPYKNKSKNSQEFFKFRKDDFDAVLKELAVTGQGKISGFSTSEILRFMVQTSVMKIQGSGKHYWMDTQDGQRVKVLLICKTAYEYFLREWEGA
;
A
#
# COMPACT_ATOMS: atom_id res chain seq x y z
N MET A 1 25.99 -25.19 -76.63
CA MET A 1 25.96 -25.49 -75.17
C MET A 1 25.59 -24.29 -74.28
N THR A 2 25.43 -23.08 -74.80
CA THR A 2 25.20 -21.84 -74.02
C THR A 2 23.76 -21.63 -73.53
N LEU A 3 22.75 -22.09 -74.28
CA LEU A 3 21.34 -21.89 -73.92
C LEU A 3 20.88 -22.74 -72.71
N GLY A 4 21.48 -23.91 -72.52
CA GLY A 4 21.16 -24.81 -71.40
C GLY A 4 21.67 -24.29 -70.05
N LEU A 5 22.87 -23.69 -70.03
CA LEU A 5 23.44 -23.05 -68.84
C LEU A 5 22.69 -21.79 -68.43
N LEU A 6 22.18 -21.02 -69.41
CA LEU A 6 21.39 -19.83 -69.13
C LEU A 6 20.04 -20.20 -68.47
N LYS A 7 19.37 -21.25 -68.95
CA LYS A 7 18.11 -21.73 -68.36
C LYS A 7 18.28 -22.27 -66.93
N LEU A 8 19.40 -22.93 -66.65
CA LEU A 8 19.72 -23.42 -65.30
C LEU A 8 19.96 -22.28 -64.31
N LYS A 9 20.73 -21.25 -64.72
CA LYS A 9 20.95 -20.05 -63.87
C LYS A 9 19.67 -19.28 -63.57
N VAL A 10 18.83 -19.05 -64.58
CA VAL A 10 17.53 -18.39 -64.40
C VAL A 10 16.63 -19.20 -63.46
N SER A 11 16.63 -20.53 -63.58
CA SER A 11 15.86 -21.40 -62.68
C SER A 11 16.37 -21.42 -61.23
N GLU A 12 17.67 -21.25 -60.99
CA GLU A 12 18.23 -21.15 -59.63
C GLU A 12 17.95 -19.79 -58.99
N GLU A 13 18.04 -18.71 -59.77
CA GLU A 13 17.70 -17.36 -59.31
C GLU A 13 16.21 -17.25 -58.92
N GLU A 14 15.30 -17.82 -59.72
CA GLU A 14 13.86 -17.87 -59.40
C GLU A 14 13.57 -18.66 -58.12
N LYS A 15 14.29 -19.76 -57.86
CA LYS A 15 14.15 -20.54 -56.61
C LYS A 15 14.67 -19.77 -55.40
N ASN A 16 15.80 -19.09 -55.53
CA ASN A 16 16.37 -18.28 -54.47
C ASN A 16 15.50 -17.06 -54.14
N GLN A 17 14.89 -16.43 -55.15
CA GLN A 17 13.92 -15.35 -54.95
C GLN A 17 12.67 -15.84 -54.22
N LYS A 18 12.11 -16.98 -54.62
CA LYS A 18 10.94 -17.57 -53.94
C LYS A 18 11.22 -17.88 -52.48
N LYS A 19 12.38 -18.48 -52.18
CA LYS A 19 12.81 -18.78 -50.82
C LYS A 19 13.00 -17.51 -49.98
N SER A 20 13.59 -16.46 -50.56
CA SER A 20 13.75 -15.17 -49.89
C SER A 20 12.42 -14.48 -49.59
N THR A 21 11.42 -14.59 -50.48
CA THR A 21 10.07 -14.07 -50.21
C THR A 21 9.33 -14.87 -49.14
N GLU A 22 9.49 -16.19 -49.10
CA GLU A 22 8.92 -17.04 -48.03
C GLU A 22 9.51 -16.67 -46.66
N ASP A 23 10.84 -16.48 -46.57
CA ASP A 23 11.51 -16.04 -45.34
C ASP A 23 11.06 -14.63 -44.89
N LEU A 24 10.82 -13.73 -45.83
CA LEU A 24 10.25 -12.39 -45.57
C LEU A 24 8.81 -12.47 -45.06
N GLU A 25 7.97 -13.30 -45.66
CA GLU A 25 6.58 -13.50 -45.23
C GLU A 25 6.50 -14.13 -43.83
N GLU A 26 7.39 -15.08 -43.53
CA GLU A 26 7.46 -15.69 -42.20
C GLU A 26 7.92 -14.68 -41.14
N THR A 27 8.90 -13.84 -41.46
CA THR A 27 9.36 -12.75 -40.59
C THR A 27 8.24 -11.74 -40.34
N LEU A 28 7.46 -11.40 -41.38
CA LEU A 28 6.33 -10.49 -41.28
C LEU A 28 5.20 -11.06 -40.43
N ARG A 29 4.94 -12.37 -40.49
CA ARG A 29 4.03 -13.06 -39.57
C ARG A 29 4.50 -13.00 -38.13
N LYS A 30 5.77 -13.28 -37.86
CA LYS A 30 6.36 -13.20 -36.50
C LYS A 30 6.26 -11.80 -35.92
N LEU A 31 6.56 -10.77 -36.70
CA LEU A 31 6.43 -9.36 -36.28
C LEU A 31 4.98 -8.97 -35.99
N ARG A 32 4.01 -9.43 -36.80
CA ARG A 32 2.58 -9.20 -36.54
C ARG A 32 2.12 -9.85 -35.24
N LEU A 33 2.60 -11.07 -34.95
CA LEU A 33 2.30 -11.77 -33.70
C LEU A 33 2.87 -11.02 -32.48
N GLN A 34 4.15 -10.64 -32.53
CA GLN A 34 4.80 -9.87 -31.47
C GLN A 34 4.11 -8.51 -31.22
N LYS A 35 3.70 -7.82 -32.29
CA LYS A 35 2.93 -6.58 -32.19
C LYS A 35 1.62 -6.79 -31.42
N ASN A 36 0.89 -7.86 -31.72
CA ASN A 36 -0.40 -8.13 -31.05
C ASN A 36 -0.19 -8.45 -29.56
N GLN A 37 0.84 -9.22 -29.21
CA GLN A 37 1.20 -9.50 -27.81
C GLN A 37 1.55 -8.22 -27.04
N LEU A 38 2.30 -7.30 -27.65
CA LEU A 38 2.61 -6.01 -27.03
C LEU A 38 1.35 -5.15 -26.82
N ILE A 39 0.40 -5.18 -27.75
CA ILE A 39 -0.87 -4.46 -27.62
C ILE A 39 -1.67 -5.00 -26.41
N GLU A 40 -1.73 -6.32 -26.23
CA GLU A 40 -2.40 -6.93 -25.07
C GLU A 40 -1.75 -6.49 -23.74
N ILE A 41 -0.42 -6.54 -23.66
CA ILE A 41 0.32 -6.09 -22.46
C ILE A 41 0.04 -4.61 -22.15
N ILE A 42 0.02 -3.74 -23.18
CA ILE A 42 -0.29 -2.32 -23.00
C ILE A 42 -1.70 -2.14 -22.47
N GLN A 43 -2.69 -2.89 -23.00
CA GLN A 43 -4.08 -2.81 -22.52
C GLN A 43 -4.22 -3.28 -21.07
N GLU A 44 -3.52 -4.35 -20.67
CA GLU A 44 -3.50 -4.81 -19.28
C GLU A 44 -2.90 -3.74 -18.34
N LYS A 45 -1.79 -3.12 -18.74
CA LYS A 45 -1.14 -2.07 -17.95
C LYS A 45 -1.99 -0.81 -17.84
N ASP A 46 -2.69 -0.43 -18.90
CA ASP A 46 -3.64 0.69 -18.85
C ASP A 46 -4.79 0.44 -17.88
N GLN A 47 -5.31 -0.79 -17.80
CA GLN A 47 -6.31 -1.16 -16.81
C GLN A 47 -5.75 -1.13 -15.39
N GLU A 48 -4.52 -1.57 -15.18
CA GLU A 48 -3.82 -1.51 -13.89
C GLU A 48 -3.64 -0.05 -13.42
N ILE A 49 -3.20 0.84 -14.30
CA ILE A 49 -3.07 2.28 -14.02
C ILE A 49 -4.42 2.90 -13.65
N LYS A 50 -5.50 2.57 -14.39
CA LYS A 50 -6.85 3.06 -14.05
C LYS A 50 -7.29 2.61 -12.66
N LYS A 51 -7.02 1.35 -12.29
CA LYS A 51 -7.32 0.84 -10.94
C LYS A 51 -6.52 1.56 -9.85
N LEU A 52 -5.24 1.84 -10.10
CA LEU A 52 -4.39 2.57 -9.16
C LEU A 52 -4.87 4.03 -8.99
N ARG A 53 -5.23 4.71 -10.07
CA ARG A 53 -5.79 6.08 -10.01
C ARG A 53 -7.10 6.12 -9.22
N ALA A 54 -8.01 5.17 -9.46
CA ALA A 54 -9.25 5.09 -8.70
C ALA A 54 -9.02 4.83 -7.20
N LYS A 55 -8.00 4.03 -6.84
CA LYS A 55 -7.60 3.84 -5.44
C LYS A 55 -7.02 5.10 -4.82
N ASP A 56 -6.17 5.83 -5.54
CA ASP A 56 -5.60 7.10 -5.07
C ASP A 56 -6.68 8.14 -4.83
N GLU A 57 -7.64 8.26 -5.76
CA GLU A 57 -8.78 9.17 -5.64
C GLU A 57 -9.71 8.78 -4.49
N ALA A 58 -9.99 7.49 -4.30
CA ALA A 58 -10.74 7.01 -3.15
C ALA A 58 -10.02 7.31 -1.83
N LEU A 59 -8.69 7.21 -1.80
CA LEU A 59 -7.88 7.55 -0.64
C LEU A 59 -7.95 9.06 -0.35
N ARG A 60 -7.78 9.91 -1.38
CA ARG A 60 -7.92 11.37 -1.25
C ARG A 60 -9.30 11.78 -0.75
N ASN A 61 -10.36 11.21 -1.29
CA ASN A 61 -11.72 11.49 -0.86
C ASN A 61 -11.98 11.03 0.58
N ARG A 62 -11.42 9.88 0.99
CA ARG A 62 -11.45 9.45 2.40
C ARG A 62 -10.69 10.41 3.30
N MET A 63 -9.52 10.89 2.88
CA MET A 63 -8.74 11.87 3.66
C MET A 63 -9.47 13.21 3.79
N ALA A 64 -10.07 13.72 2.71
CA ALA A 64 -10.89 14.93 2.74
C ALA A 64 -12.10 14.76 3.67
N GLY A 65 -12.80 13.63 3.59
CA GLY A 65 -13.90 13.33 4.51
C GLY A 65 -13.47 13.21 5.98
N CYS A 66 -12.28 12.66 6.25
CA CYS A 66 -11.68 12.67 7.58
C CYS A 66 -11.36 14.09 8.07
N GLN A 67 -10.95 14.98 7.17
CA GLN A 67 -10.65 16.39 7.49
C GLN A 67 -11.94 17.18 7.80
N GLU A 68 -13.02 16.96 7.04
CA GLU A 68 -14.32 17.62 7.24
C GLU A 68 -15.05 17.12 8.51
N GLN A 69 -14.85 15.86 8.90
CA GLN A 69 -15.45 15.28 10.10
C GLN A 69 -14.56 15.41 11.35
N SER A 70 -13.35 15.95 11.19
CA SER A 70 -12.42 16.17 12.29
C SER A 70 -12.92 17.32 13.18
N PRO A 71 -13.16 17.11 14.48
CA PRO A 71 -13.59 18.17 15.42
C PRO A 71 -12.45 19.16 15.78
N VAL A 72 -11.38 19.18 14.98
CA VAL A 72 -10.06 19.71 15.32
C VAL A 72 -9.53 20.48 14.10
N GLY A 73 -9.20 21.77 14.26
CA GLY A 73 -8.84 22.69 13.17
C GLY A 73 -7.46 22.42 12.53
N PRO A 74 -7.08 23.10 11.42
CA PRO A 74 -5.88 22.79 10.62
C PRO A 74 -4.55 22.82 11.39
N VAL A 75 -4.38 23.78 12.32
CA VAL A 75 -3.17 23.89 13.17
C VAL A 75 -3.11 22.74 14.18
N GLN A 76 -4.26 22.31 14.68
CA GLN A 76 -4.37 21.20 15.61
C GLN A 76 -4.24 19.85 14.88
N HIS A 77 -4.56 19.78 13.59
CA HIS A 77 -4.30 18.63 12.71
C HIS A 77 -2.80 18.38 12.53
N ASN A 78 -1.99 19.43 12.37
CA ASN A 78 -0.52 19.29 12.35
C ASN A 78 0.03 18.83 13.70
N GLY A 79 -0.45 19.45 14.77
CA GLY A 79 -0.04 19.10 16.12
C GLY A 79 -0.36 17.64 16.47
N ILE A 80 -1.55 17.15 16.13
CA ILE A 80 -1.94 15.77 16.42
C ILE A 80 -1.31 14.77 15.43
N GLY A 81 -1.07 15.18 14.18
CA GLY A 81 -0.39 14.36 13.17
C GLY A 81 1.04 14.00 13.55
N GLN A 82 1.84 14.99 13.94
CA GLN A 82 3.22 14.79 14.44
C GLN A 82 3.27 13.86 15.67
N VAL A 83 2.23 13.94 16.50
CA VAL A 83 2.10 13.14 17.71
C VAL A 83 1.77 11.69 17.38
N MET A 84 0.83 11.47 16.46
CA MET A 84 0.52 10.12 15.97
C MET A 84 1.73 9.51 15.28
N HIS A 85 2.46 10.29 14.48
CA HIS A 85 3.71 9.86 13.86
C HIS A 85 4.73 9.40 14.91
N GLY A 86 5.01 10.23 15.92
CA GLY A 86 5.94 9.88 17.00
C GLY A 86 5.53 8.64 17.78
N ILE A 87 4.24 8.48 18.09
CA ILE A 87 3.71 7.27 18.73
C ILE A 87 3.96 6.05 17.84
N PHE A 88 3.62 6.10 16.56
CA PHE A 88 3.74 4.94 15.69
C PHE A 88 5.19 4.57 15.34
N LEU A 89 6.07 5.56 15.22
CA LEU A 89 7.51 5.35 15.03
C LEU A 89 8.11 4.66 16.26
N GLU A 90 7.79 5.12 17.47
CA GLU A 90 8.29 4.51 18.71
C GLU A 90 7.71 3.10 18.93
N MET A 91 6.51 2.83 18.40
CA MET A 91 5.95 1.48 18.41
C MET A 91 6.61 0.56 17.36
N GLU A 92 7.14 1.09 16.25
CA GLU A 92 7.97 0.33 15.29
C GLU A 92 9.32 -0.05 15.89
N THR A 93 10.02 0.89 16.54
CA THR A 93 11.35 0.66 17.11
C THR A 93 11.35 -0.39 18.22
N ARG A 94 10.21 -0.57 18.91
CA ARG A 94 10.04 -1.57 19.98
C ARG A 94 9.66 -2.97 19.49
N GLU A 95 9.52 -3.18 18.19
CA GLU A 95 8.97 -4.41 17.61
C GLU A 95 7.60 -4.81 18.22
N ALA A 96 6.87 -3.83 18.79
CA ALA A 96 5.60 -4.06 19.47
C ALA A 96 4.45 -4.38 18.50
N LEU A 97 4.75 -4.36 17.20
CA LEU A 97 3.89 -4.79 16.11
C LEU A 97 3.87 -6.30 16.03
N VAL A 98 2.78 -6.91 16.48
CA VAL A 98 2.52 -8.31 16.17
C VAL A 98 1.66 -8.39 14.91
N PRO A 99 2.17 -8.96 13.79
CA PRO A 99 1.40 -9.08 12.56
C PRO A 99 0.17 -9.95 12.81
N TYR A 100 -1.02 -9.33 12.74
CA TYR A 100 -2.27 -10.04 12.95
C TYR A 100 -2.88 -10.47 11.62
N LYS A 101 -2.78 -11.76 11.29
CA LYS A 101 -3.61 -12.37 10.25
C LYS A 101 -4.91 -12.88 10.86
N ASN A 102 -6.02 -12.23 10.54
CA ASN A 102 -7.34 -12.63 11.00
C ASN A 102 -8.08 -13.45 9.94
N LYS A 103 -8.89 -14.42 10.38
CA LYS A 103 -9.59 -15.40 9.52
C LYS A 103 -10.87 -14.87 8.86
N SER A 104 -11.31 -13.65 9.16
CA SER A 104 -12.54 -13.06 8.59
C SER A 104 -12.24 -12.17 7.36
N LYS A 105 -13.10 -12.25 6.33
CA LYS A 105 -12.96 -11.53 5.05
C LYS A 105 -12.87 -9.99 5.18
N ASN A 106 -13.30 -9.40 6.31
CA ASN A 106 -13.37 -7.94 6.50
C ASN A 106 -12.39 -7.39 7.55
N SER A 107 -11.46 -8.20 8.05
CA SER A 107 -10.57 -7.82 9.18
C SER A 107 -9.10 -7.59 8.79
N GLN A 108 -8.81 -7.44 7.50
CA GLN A 108 -7.45 -7.25 6.99
C GLN A 108 -6.88 -5.84 7.21
N GLU A 109 -7.64 -4.92 7.79
CA GLU A 109 -7.28 -3.50 7.88
C GLU A 109 -6.78 -3.06 9.26
N PHE A 110 -6.40 -3.94 10.18
CA PHE A 110 -5.93 -3.54 11.52
C PHE A 110 -4.64 -4.22 11.99
N PHE A 111 -3.75 -3.45 12.60
CA PHE A 111 -2.60 -3.93 13.38
C PHE A 111 -2.98 -4.15 14.84
N LYS A 112 -2.34 -5.14 15.48
CA LYS A 112 -2.43 -5.38 16.92
C LYS A 112 -1.20 -4.84 17.61
N PHE A 113 -1.43 -4.00 18.61
CA PHE A 113 -0.39 -3.48 19.49
C PHE A 113 -0.70 -3.90 20.92
N ARG A 114 0.30 -4.34 21.69
CA ARG A 114 0.07 -4.62 23.10
C ARG A 114 -0.29 -3.32 23.81
N LYS A 115 -1.28 -3.40 24.69
CA LYS A 115 -1.76 -2.23 25.41
C LYS A 115 -0.70 -1.65 26.34
N ASP A 116 0.07 -2.51 27.00
CA ASP A 116 1.07 -2.08 27.98
C ASP A 116 2.22 -1.34 27.28
N ASP A 117 2.65 -1.80 26.10
CA ASP A 117 3.67 -1.12 25.28
C ASP A 117 3.17 0.24 24.80
N PHE A 118 1.92 0.31 24.35
CA PHE A 118 1.30 1.57 23.93
C PHE A 118 1.16 2.57 25.09
N ASP A 119 0.75 2.10 26.26
CA ASP A 119 0.65 2.93 27.46
C ASP A 119 2.04 3.39 27.94
N ALA A 120 3.09 2.59 27.73
CA ALA A 120 4.47 2.98 28.01
C ALA A 120 4.95 4.08 27.07
N VAL A 121 4.73 3.95 25.75
CA VAL A 121 5.05 4.99 24.77
C VAL A 121 4.35 6.31 25.11
N LEU A 122 3.06 6.26 25.47
CA LEU A 122 2.33 7.46 25.87
C LEU A 122 2.90 8.12 27.14
N LYS A 123 3.35 7.34 28.12
CA LYS A 123 3.97 7.86 29.34
C LYS A 123 5.33 8.50 29.05
N GLU A 124 6.13 7.87 28.21
CA GLU A 124 7.46 8.36 27.87
C GLU A 124 7.40 9.65 27.05
N LEU A 125 6.48 9.73 26.09
CA LEU A 125 6.20 10.97 25.35
C LEU A 125 5.66 12.08 26.27
N ALA A 126 4.91 11.75 27.32
CA ALA A 126 4.48 12.72 28.32
C ALA A 126 5.63 13.23 29.21
N VAL A 127 6.63 12.38 29.51
CA VAL A 127 7.76 12.69 30.40
C VAL A 127 8.88 13.47 29.70
N THR A 128 9.15 13.18 28.43
CA THR A 128 10.28 13.78 27.67
C THR A 128 10.12 15.28 27.35
N GLY A 129 9.11 15.96 27.89
CA GLY A 129 8.93 17.39 27.64
C GLY A 129 8.34 17.71 26.27
N GLN A 130 7.96 16.69 25.48
CA GLN A 130 6.77 16.79 24.63
C GLN A 130 5.48 16.89 25.48
N GLY A 131 5.56 17.30 26.75
CA GLY A 131 4.45 17.37 27.72
C GLY A 131 3.43 18.49 27.44
N LYS A 132 3.63 19.26 26.37
CA LYS A 132 2.54 19.59 25.47
C LYS A 132 2.77 18.72 24.25
N ILE A 133 2.02 17.62 24.14
CA ILE A 133 2.05 16.78 22.95
C ILE A 133 1.30 17.61 21.91
N SER A 134 1.95 18.65 21.39
CA SER A 134 1.32 19.83 20.76
C SER A 134 0.16 20.47 21.54
N GLY A 135 0.07 20.25 22.86
CA GLY A 135 -1.00 20.75 23.74
C GLY A 135 -2.07 19.73 24.15
N PHE A 136 -1.96 18.47 23.72
CA PHE A 136 -2.95 17.42 24.00
C PHE A 136 -2.54 16.52 25.18
N SER A 137 -3.50 16.17 26.02
CA SER A 137 -3.38 15.12 27.03
C SER A 137 -3.51 13.73 26.42
N THR A 138 -3.00 12.71 27.12
CA THR A 138 -3.16 11.30 26.73
C THR A 138 -4.62 10.91 26.48
N SER A 139 -5.54 11.46 27.28
CA SER A 139 -6.98 11.22 27.13
C SER A 139 -7.55 11.83 25.86
N GLU A 140 -7.05 12.99 25.43
CA GLU A 140 -7.47 13.65 24.18
C GLU A 140 -6.95 12.91 22.95
N ILE A 141 -5.70 12.43 23.00
CA ILE A 141 -5.10 11.60 21.96
C ILE A 141 -5.90 10.30 21.77
N LEU A 142 -6.16 9.60 22.87
CA LEU A 142 -6.98 8.37 22.85
C LEU A 142 -8.39 8.64 22.30
N ARG A 143 -9.04 9.71 22.76
CA ARG A 143 -10.38 10.09 22.30
C ARG A 143 -10.38 10.39 20.81
N PHE A 144 -9.40 11.15 20.33
CA PHE A 144 -9.23 11.46 18.92
C PHE A 144 -9.08 10.17 18.12
N MET A 145 -8.15 9.28 18.48
CA MET A 145 -7.92 8.04 17.72
C MET A 145 -9.17 7.17 17.61
N VAL A 146 -10.00 7.14 18.65
CA VAL A 146 -11.28 6.41 18.63
C VAL A 146 -12.30 7.10 17.73
N GLN A 147 -12.48 8.42 17.87
CA GLN A 147 -13.45 9.20 17.11
C GLN A 147 -13.12 9.22 15.61
N THR A 148 -11.84 9.30 15.25
CA THR A 148 -11.36 9.29 13.87
C THR A 148 -11.15 7.89 13.31
N SER A 149 -11.56 6.86 14.04
CA SER A 149 -11.43 5.44 13.65
C SER A 149 -9.99 4.99 13.35
N VAL A 150 -8.98 5.73 13.82
CA VAL A 150 -7.56 5.33 13.82
C VAL A 150 -7.37 4.13 14.73
N MET A 151 -8.04 4.12 15.88
CA MET A 151 -8.05 3.02 16.82
C MET A 151 -9.46 2.49 17.00
N LYS A 152 -9.61 1.17 16.91
CA LYS A 152 -10.86 0.49 17.26
C LYS A 152 -10.77 0.01 18.70
N ILE A 153 -11.62 0.56 19.56
CA ILE A 153 -11.90 0.00 20.88
C ILE A 153 -13.21 -0.79 20.77
N GLN A 154 -13.30 -1.93 21.47
CA GLN A 154 -14.55 -2.68 21.52
C GLN A 154 -15.54 -1.90 22.40
N GLY A 155 -16.67 -1.47 21.84
CA GLY A 155 -17.76 -0.89 22.63
C GLY A 155 -18.18 -1.88 23.73
N SER A 156 -18.51 -1.37 24.92
CA SER A 156 -18.83 -2.10 26.18
C SER A 156 -17.67 -2.41 27.17
N GLY A 157 -16.51 -1.77 27.05
CA GLY A 157 -15.41 -1.97 28.02
C GLY A 157 -14.70 -3.33 27.88
N LYS A 158 -14.93 -4.02 26.77
CA LYS A 158 -14.24 -5.28 26.43
C LYS A 158 -12.89 -4.97 25.78
N HIS A 159 -11.87 -5.74 26.13
CA HIS A 159 -10.54 -5.64 25.54
C HIS A 159 -10.38 -6.64 24.41
N TYR A 160 -9.60 -6.27 23.40
CA TYR A 160 -9.06 -7.26 22.47
C TYR A 160 -7.93 -8.00 23.17
N TRP A 161 -7.79 -9.28 22.85
CA TRP A 161 -6.77 -10.14 23.42
C TRP A 161 -5.95 -10.80 22.31
N MET A 162 -4.74 -11.20 22.66
CA MET A 162 -3.84 -11.97 21.83
C MET A 162 -3.10 -12.96 22.70
N ASP A 163 -2.95 -14.19 22.21
CA ASP A 163 -2.10 -15.18 22.84
C ASP A 163 -0.66 -14.97 22.34
N THR A 164 0.28 -14.87 23.27
CA THR A 164 1.71 -14.74 23.00
C THR A 164 2.35 -16.11 22.78
N GLN A 165 3.58 -16.14 22.26
CA GLN A 165 4.28 -17.40 21.96
C GLN A 165 4.55 -18.25 23.21
N ASP A 166 4.67 -17.61 24.36
CA ASP A 166 4.81 -18.20 25.69
C ASP A 166 3.46 -18.60 26.34
N GLY A 167 2.35 -18.54 25.59
CA GLY A 167 1.03 -19.00 26.03
C GLY A 167 0.30 -18.04 26.97
N GLN A 168 0.81 -16.82 27.16
CA GLN A 168 0.13 -15.79 27.93
C GLN A 168 -0.93 -15.09 27.08
N ARG A 169 -1.96 -14.56 27.74
CA ARG A 169 -3.01 -13.80 27.08
C ARG A 169 -2.89 -12.33 27.42
N VAL A 170 -2.51 -11.52 26.45
CA VAL A 170 -2.24 -10.08 26.64
C VAL A 170 -3.33 -9.21 26.02
N LYS A 171 -3.58 -8.06 26.64
CA LYS A 171 -4.50 -7.05 26.12
C LYS A 171 -3.86 -6.34 24.93
N VAL A 172 -4.63 -6.14 23.87
CA VAL A 172 -4.18 -5.44 22.66
C VAL A 172 -5.12 -4.32 22.26
N LEU A 173 -4.58 -3.34 21.55
CA LEU A 173 -5.27 -2.29 20.83
C LEU A 173 -5.28 -2.65 19.34
N LEU A 174 -6.38 -2.30 18.67
CA LEU A 174 -6.47 -2.45 17.22
C LEU A 174 -6.32 -1.07 16.58
N ILE A 175 -5.28 -0.89 15.77
CA ILE A 175 -5.02 0.34 15.02
C ILE A 175 -5.28 0.07 13.55
N CYS A 176 -6.03 0.95 12.89
CA CYS A 176 -6.32 0.85 11.47
C CYS A 176 -5.03 0.96 10.66
N LYS A 177 -4.76 -0.04 9.83
CA LYS A 177 -3.56 -0.16 8.99
C LYS A 177 -3.39 1.04 8.07
N THR A 178 -4.46 1.50 7.43
CA THR A 178 -4.40 2.65 6.53
C THR A 178 -4.09 3.94 7.28
N ALA A 179 -4.60 4.10 8.51
CA ALA A 179 -4.30 5.26 9.33
C ALA A 179 -2.84 5.23 9.83
N TYR A 180 -2.39 4.07 10.29
CA TYR A 180 -1.00 3.85 10.70
C TYR A 180 -0.02 4.16 9.57
N GLU A 181 -0.23 3.61 8.37
CA GLU A 181 0.61 3.86 7.20
C GLU A 181 0.58 5.34 6.78
N TYR A 182 -0.59 5.99 6.86
CA TYR A 182 -0.74 7.42 6.59
C TYR A 182 0.09 8.27 7.57
N PHE A 183 -0.05 8.05 8.88
CA PHE A 183 0.67 8.83 9.89
C PHE A 183 2.18 8.57 9.88
N LEU A 184 2.64 7.37 9.50
CA LEU A 184 4.07 7.12 9.33
C LEU A 184 4.65 7.84 8.11
N ARG A 185 3.98 7.79 6.95
CA ARG A 185 4.54 8.30 5.68
C ARG A 185 4.36 9.78 5.46
N GLU A 186 3.19 10.32 5.73
CA GLU A 186 2.86 11.72 5.40
C GLU A 186 3.49 12.73 6.36
N TRP A 187 3.98 12.25 7.52
CA TRP A 187 4.55 13.08 8.58
C TRP A 187 6.05 12.88 8.77
N GLU A 188 6.70 12.06 7.93
CA GLU A 188 8.15 11.80 7.96
C GLU A 188 8.98 13.03 7.54
N GLY A 189 8.35 14.15 7.14
CA GLY A 189 9.03 15.36 6.66
C GLY A 189 8.25 16.67 6.83
N ALA A 190 7.33 16.76 7.79
CA ALA A 190 6.51 17.95 8.07
C ALA A 190 6.97 18.76 9.31
#